data_AF-A0A2D7XVF1-F1
#
_entry.id   AF-A0A2D7XVF1-F1
#
_cell.length_a   1.000
_cell.length_b   1.000
_cell.length_c   1.000
_cell.angle_alpha   90.00
_cell.angle_beta   90.00
_cell.angle_gamma   90.00
#
_symmetry.space_group_name_H-M   'P 1'
#
loop_
_entity.id
_entity.type
_entity.pdbx_description
1 polymer ?
#
loop_
_entity_poly.entity_id
_entity_poly.type
_entity_poly.pdbx_seq_one_letter_code
_entity_poly.pdbx_strand_id
1 'polypeptide(L)'
;MRCFISIFLAVFLCASGPALAQTDDVAEICASLDRPNIDCTCVADRIDKFSAAGGFEAGGQFLVESYKNLVGAKHNLQAAQEARMADINGYMNFTGAMDDLGGEPDSIDEFENGCVIAGAERPSLPAIEAGSFIERALGACQASGGSERFCQCSEPRIRASMSTNEYEAMTRDIADWVGYDVKTSGNSGRSHAAIMGLTEDQYDNLVAAAAVKRADKIDQVTNYCEAMIWADDEAGVGADARKLAGFAPGEAEAIIEKANAGPSVMKTETNDLRRARTIIADGCSAQGNSDTYCGCIASEFRTKIVPAAGTPKVASGWAFMLYGADALPDADFMNGMQSLSTSGEMESVAMFVGQAPDIESVCYEREKAAAVPASGLTGSAYERQVEMCTSDGTDEVMCECMANQMQESLGPDDFELIVDIREAEYLGHEDGFEKVAADRGLTKEEAEQAMAMNNQMISGVMSMDPMACIGDIDLPPGFTLPQ
;
A
#
# COMPACT_ATOMS: atom_id res chain seq x y z
N MET A 1 0.74 55.61 54.03
CA MET A 1 1.54 56.31 53.00
C MET A 1 2.47 55.27 52.40
N ARG A 2 2.14 54.55 51.33
CA ARG A 2 2.01 54.95 49.90
C ARG A 2 3.25 55.69 49.37
N CYS A 3 4.17 54.95 48.76
CA CYS A 3 4.79 55.29 47.47
C CYS A 3 5.17 53.99 46.74
N PHE A 4 4.27 53.60 45.83
CA PHE A 4 4.58 52.85 44.60
C PHE A 4 5.23 53.82 43.60
N ILE A 5 6.02 53.28 42.65
CA ILE A 5 6.36 53.73 41.28
C ILE A 5 7.80 53.22 41.00
N SER A 6 7.94 52.03 40.43
CA SER A 6 8.01 51.71 38.98
C SER A 6 9.46 51.61 38.50
N ILE A 7 9.97 50.38 38.48
CA ILE A 7 11.13 50.01 37.66
C ILE A 7 10.53 49.51 36.33
N PHE A 8 10.67 50.33 35.28
CA PHE A 8 10.43 49.92 33.91
C PHE A 8 11.53 48.93 33.52
N LEU A 9 11.22 47.63 33.61
CA LEU A 9 11.98 46.58 32.97
C LEU A 9 11.59 46.60 31.49
N ALA A 10 12.49 47.08 30.64
CA ALA A 10 12.37 46.93 29.19
C ALA A 10 12.48 45.45 28.86
N VAL A 11 11.33 44.77 28.81
CA VAL A 11 11.18 43.47 28.16
C VAL A 11 11.33 43.75 26.66
N PHE A 12 12.54 43.51 26.16
CA PHE A 12 12.75 43.16 24.77
C PHE A 12 11.87 41.93 24.51
N LEU A 13 10.69 42.17 23.94
CA LEU A 13 9.89 41.17 23.26
C LEU A 13 10.74 40.69 22.06
N CYS A 14 11.56 39.67 22.29
CA CYS A 14 11.83 38.71 21.24
C CYS A 14 10.51 37.99 21.00
N ALA A 15 9.74 38.47 20.02
CA ALA A 15 8.70 37.69 19.39
C ALA A 15 9.41 36.54 18.66
N SER A 16 9.68 35.45 19.38
CA SER A 16 9.93 34.15 18.78
C SER A 16 8.60 33.69 18.18
N GLY A 17 8.44 33.90 16.88
CA GLY A 17 7.44 33.17 16.12
C GLY A 17 7.72 31.67 16.19
N PRO A 18 6.72 30.80 15.94
CA PRO A 18 6.94 29.38 15.80
C PRO A 18 7.66 29.15 14.48
N ALA A 19 8.99 29.12 14.52
CA ALA A 19 9.83 28.81 13.38
C ALA A 19 10.73 27.63 13.76
N LEU A 20 10.56 26.51 13.04
CA LEU A 20 11.64 25.65 12.57
C LEU A 20 12.43 24.88 13.64
N ALA A 21 11.78 23.94 14.33
CA ALA A 21 12.50 22.89 15.08
C ALA A 21 12.55 21.54 14.34
N GLN A 22 11.86 21.40 13.19
CA GLN A 22 11.83 20.18 12.37
C GLN A 22 12.97 20.10 11.35
N THR A 23 13.57 21.24 10.99
CA THR A 23 14.49 21.39 9.85
C THR A 23 15.90 20.89 10.17
N ASP A 24 16.35 21.11 11.41
CA ASP A 24 17.64 20.64 11.90
C ASP A 24 17.69 19.10 12.00
N ASP A 25 16.55 18.44 12.21
CA ASP A 25 16.43 16.97 12.31
C ASP A 25 16.63 16.30 10.92
N VAL A 26 16.06 16.84 9.85
CA VAL A 26 16.19 16.28 8.49
C VAL A 26 17.63 16.36 7.97
N ALA A 27 18.27 17.53 8.10
CA ALA A 27 19.65 17.72 7.65
C ALA A 27 20.62 16.80 8.41
N GLU A 28 20.43 16.65 9.73
CA GLU A 28 21.23 15.75 10.56
C GLU A 28 21.00 14.28 10.18
N ILE A 29 19.75 13.89 9.95
CA ILE A 29 19.41 12.53 9.51
C ILE A 29 20.04 12.23 8.16
N CYS A 30 19.89 13.13 7.18
CA CYS A 30 20.54 12.98 5.89
C CYS A 30 22.07 12.83 6.03
N ALA A 31 22.69 13.69 6.84
CA ALA A 31 24.14 13.68 7.04
C ALA A 31 24.62 12.40 7.75
N SER A 32 23.80 11.82 8.64
CA SER A 32 24.10 10.58 9.36
C SER A 32 24.26 9.36 8.45
N LEU A 33 23.75 9.44 7.22
CA LEU A 33 23.80 8.36 6.23
C LEU A 33 25.15 8.27 5.51
N ASP A 34 26.05 9.25 5.71
CA ASP A 34 27.39 9.33 5.11
C ASP A 34 27.37 9.25 3.57
N ARG A 35 26.47 10.01 2.95
CA ARG A 35 26.30 10.11 1.49
C ARG A 35 26.91 11.42 0.96
N PRO A 36 28.23 11.49 0.66
CA PRO A 36 28.90 12.72 0.23
C PRO A 36 28.41 13.28 -1.11
N ASN A 37 27.66 12.51 -1.88
CA ASN A 37 27.04 12.90 -3.14
C ASN A 37 25.67 13.59 -2.98
N ILE A 38 25.12 13.67 -1.76
CA ILE A 38 23.86 14.37 -1.47
C ILE A 38 24.12 15.65 -0.69
N ASP A 39 23.52 16.76 -1.12
CA ASP A 39 23.50 18.02 -0.38
C ASP A 39 22.38 18.00 0.66
N CYS A 40 22.71 17.59 1.90
CA CYS A 40 21.72 17.44 2.96
C CYS A 40 21.05 18.75 3.40
N THR A 41 21.68 19.91 3.14
CA THR A 41 21.02 21.21 3.35
C THR A 41 19.95 21.46 2.29
N CYS A 42 20.22 21.07 1.03
CA CYS A 42 19.21 21.11 -0.03
C CYS A 42 18.02 20.19 0.27
N VAL A 43 18.26 18.97 0.76
CA VAL A 43 17.17 18.03 1.10
C VAL A 43 16.27 18.59 2.21
N ALA A 44 16.87 19.15 3.27
CA ALA A 44 16.11 19.80 4.33
C ALA A 44 15.27 20.97 3.79
N ASP A 45 15.85 21.86 2.98
CA ASP A 45 15.13 22.98 2.36
C ASP A 45 13.98 22.49 1.45
N ARG A 46 14.15 21.35 0.77
CA ARG A 46 13.10 20.74 -0.06
C ARG A 46 11.90 20.30 0.79
N ILE A 47 12.15 19.55 1.86
CA ILE A 47 11.09 19.09 2.77
C ILE A 47 10.40 20.26 3.48
N ASP A 48 11.16 21.30 3.81
CA ASP A 48 10.62 22.52 4.41
C ASP A 48 9.68 23.25 3.44
N LYS A 49 10.03 23.31 2.15
CA LYS A 49 9.18 23.90 1.12
C LYS A 49 7.88 23.12 0.92
N PHE A 50 7.93 21.79 0.89
CA PHE A 50 6.72 20.98 0.86
C PHE A 50 5.86 21.22 2.11
N SER A 51 6.47 21.19 3.29
CA SER A 51 5.79 21.43 4.57
C SER A 51 5.14 22.82 4.64
N ALA A 52 5.84 23.84 4.15
CA ALA A 52 5.37 25.22 4.11
C ALA A 52 4.26 25.43 3.07
N ALA A 53 4.36 24.80 1.91
CA ALA A 53 3.34 24.87 0.86
C ALA A 53 2.01 24.27 1.33
N GLY A 54 2.07 23.14 2.05
CA GLY A 54 0.88 22.51 2.63
C GLY A 54 0.23 23.30 3.77
N GLY A 55 0.96 24.21 4.43
CA GLY A 55 0.43 25.05 5.51
C GLY A 55 -0.13 24.28 6.71
N PHE A 56 0.20 22.98 6.82
CA PHE A 56 -0.40 22.03 7.76
C PHE A 56 0.70 21.28 8.52
N GLU A 57 0.82 21.55 9.82
CA GLU A 57 1.91 21.03 10.66
C GLU A 57 1.98 19.50 10.67
N ALA A 58 0.84 18.82 10.79
CA ALA A 58 0.83 17.35 10.78
C ALA A 58 1.13 16.75 9.40
N GLY A 59 0.81 17.47 8.32
CA GLY A 59 1.27 17.13 6.96
C GLY A 59 2.78 17.26 6.82
N GLY A 60 3.37 18.35 7.31
CA GLY A 60 4.82 18.51 7.36
C GLY A 60 5.53 17.44 8.20
N GLN A 61 4.95 17.07 9.37
CA GLN A 61 5.47 15.95 10.17
C GLN A 61 5.41 14.62 9.42
N PHE A 62 4.34 14.36 8.68
CA PHE A 62 4.24 13.16 7.87
C PHE A 62 5.35 13.11 6.81
N LEU A 63 5.62 14.21 6.09
CA LEU A 63 6.71 14.27 5.12
C LEU A 63 8.07 13.94 5.76
N VAL A 64 8.34 14.50 6.94
CA VAL A 64 9.57 14.22 7.70
C VAL A 64 9.67 12.73 8.08
N GLU A 65 8.60 12.15 8.62
CA GLU A 65 8.60 10.73 9.03
C GLU A 65 8.61 9.77 7.82
N SER A 66 8.03 10.16 6.68
CA SER A 66 8.12 9.44 5.41
C SER A 66 9.55 9.43 4.90
N TYR A 67 10.23 10.59 4.89
CA TYR A 67 11.63 10.65 4.53
C TYR A 67 12.50 9.79 5.46
N LYS A 68 12.27 9.83 6.78
CA LYS A 68 12.97 8.95 7.74
C LYS A 68 12.77 7.48 7.41
N ASN A 69 11.55 7.06 7.09
CA ASN A 69 11.26 5.69 6.67
C ASN A 69 12.03 5.30 5.40
N LEU A 70 12.03 6.17 4.39
CA LEU A 70 12.66 5.94 3.08
C LEU A 70 14.19 5.91 3.11
N VAL A 71 14.83 6.63 4.04
CA VAL A 71 16.30 6.55 4.22
C VAL A 71 16.71 5.46 5.20
N GLY A 72 15.76 4.71 5.76
CA GLY A 72 16.03 3.73 6.80
C GLY A 72 16.51 4.39 8.10
N ALA A 73 16.03 5.57 8.45
CA ALA A 73 16.18 6.14 9.79
C ALA A 73 15.05 5.66 10.72
N LYS A 74 15.21 5.82 12.04
CA LYS A 74 14.14 5.51 12.98
C LYS A 74 12.99 6.50 12.78
N HIS A 75 11.77 5.98 12.62
CA HIS A 75 10.58 6.75 12.29
C HIS A 75 9.37 6.33 13.13
N ASN A 76 8.32 7.15 13.09
CA ASN A 76 6.98 6.88 13.64
C ASN A 76 5.91 7.26 12.60
N LEU A 77 6.07 6.71 11.39
CA LEU A 77 5.25 7.04 10.22
C LEU A 77 3.74 6.81 10.48
N GLN A 78 3.38 5.72 11.15
CA GLN A 78 1.98 5.43 11.48
C GLN A 78 1.35 6.53 12.35
N ALA A 79 2.03 6.97 13.40
CA ALA A 79 1.47 8.02 14.26
C ALA A 79 1.41 9.37 13.54
N ALA A 80 2.38 9.69 12.67
CA ALA A 80 2.35 10.88 11.85
C ALA A 80 1.19 10.84 10.83
N GLN A 81 0.92 9.66 10.23
CA GLN A 81 -0.23 9.44 9.37
C GLN A 81 -1.54 9.63 10.15
N GLU A 82 -1.67 9.04 11.34
CA GLU A 82 -2.84 9.21 12.19
C GLU A 82 -3.07 10.68 12.60
N ALA A 83 -1.99 11.40 12.97
CA ALA A 83 -2.05 12.81 13.31
C ALA A 83 -2.42 13.69 12.10
N ARG A 84 -1.90 13.38 10.92
CA ARG A 84 -2.24 14.04 9.66
C ARG A 84 -3.72 13.85 9.32
N MET A 85 -4.23 12.63 9.45
CA MET A 85 -5.63 12.30 9.16
C MET A 85 -6.61 12.82 10.23
N ALA A 86 -6.13 13.21 11.42
CA ALA A 86 -6.97 13.72 12.50
C ALA A 86 -7.52 15.14 12.24
N ASP A 87 -6.83 15.95 11.41
CA ASP A 87 -7.33 17.24 10.93
C ASP A 87 -7.52 17.18 9.41
N ILE A 88 -8.73 16.76 9.02
CA ILE A 88 -9.12 16.51 7.63
C ILE A 88 -9.04 17.79 6.78
N ASN A 89 -9.31 18.97 7.35
CA ASN A 89 -9.18 20.23 6.61
C ASN A 89 -7.72 20.57 6.35
N GLY A 90 -6.87 20.35 7.35
CA GLY A 90 -5.42 20.40 7.18
C GLY A 90 -4.94 19.44 6.11
N TYR A 91 -5.39 18.19 6.15
CA TYR A 91 -5.05 17.14 5.18
C TYR A 91 -5.46 17.50 3.74
N MET A 92 -6.71 17.92 3.50
CA MET A 92 -7.17 18.26 2.15
C MET A 92 -6.46 19.48 1.58
N ASN A 93 -6.21 20.50 2.41
CA ASN A 93 -5.43 21.68 1.98
C ASN A 93 -3.98 21.29 1.69
N PHE A 94 -3.40 20.42 2.51
CA PHE A 94 -2.07 19.86 2.31
C PHE A 94 -2.00 19.09 0.99
N THR A 95 -2.89 18.14 0.73
CA THR A 95 -2.93 17.36 -0.53
C THR A 95 -3.10 18.26 -1.74
N GLY A 96 -4.06 19.21 -1.71
CA GLY A 96 -4.25 20.12 -2.84
C GLY A 96 -3.05 21.04 -3.09
N ALA A 97 -2.28 21.41 -2.06
CA ALA A 97 -1.03 22.14 -2.22
C ALA A 97 0.12 21.25 -2.73
N MET A 98 0.14 19.96 -2.38
CA MET A 98 1.10 18.99 -2.91
C MET A 98 0.83 18.71 -4.39
N ASP A 99 -0.43 18.63 -4.82
CA ASP A 99 -0.79 18.48 -6.24
C ASP A 99 -0.23 19.62 -7.10
N ASP A 100 -0.27 20.86 -6.60
CA ASP A 100 0.35 22.02 -7.27
C ASP A 100 1.89 21.88 -7.39
N LEU A 101 2.53 21.07 -6.54
CA LEU A 101 3.97 20.75 -6.56
C LEU A 101 4.30 19.43 -7.29
N GLY A 102 3.32 18.79 -7.93
CA GLY A 102 3.50 17.54 -8.67
C GLY A 102 3.17 16.27 -7.88
N GLY A 103 2.58 16.40 -6.69
CA GLY A 103 2.17 15.29 -5.83
C GLY A 103 2.90 15.29 -4.48
N GLU A 104 2.41 14.46 -3.56
CA GLU A 104 3.09 14.20 -2.31
C GLU A 104 4.29 13.27 -2.57
N PRO A 105 5.51 13.62 -2.11
CA PRO A 105 6.66 12.77 -2.31
C PRO A 105 6.52 11.45 -1.54
N ASP A 106 6.61 10.32 -2.24
CA ASP A 106 6.47 8.97 -1.69
C ASP A 106 7.75 8.11 -1.81
N SER A 107 8.76 8.64 -2.49
CA SER A 107 9.99 7.95 -2.85
C SER A 107 11.23 8.83 -2.62
N ILE A 108 12.39 8.18 -2.47
CA ILE A 108 13.62 8.91 -2.13
C ILE A 108 14.05 9.88 -3.23
N ASP A 109 13.82 9.50 -4.48
CA ASP A 109 14.14 10.33 -5.64
C ASP A 109 13.29 11.59 -5.65
N GLU A 110 12.03 11.54 -5.24
CA GLU A 110 11.18 12.73 -5.12
C GLU A 110 11.60 13.66 -3.97
N PHE A 111 12.03 13.09 -2.84
CA PHE A 111 12.54 13.83 -1.68
C PHE A 111 13.93 14.44 -1.91
N GLU A 112 14.77 13.83 -2.74
CA GLU A 112 16.16 14.25 -2.95
C GLU A 112 16.41 14.83 -4.35
N ASN A 113 15.37 14.90 -5.19
CA ASN A 113 15.48 15.43 -6.55
C ASN A 113 16.09 16.83 -6.54
N GLY A 114 17.10 17.03 -7.40
CA GLY A 114 17.81 18.29 -7.50
C GLY A 114 18.74 18.60 -6.32
N CYS A 115 18.99 17.64 -5.41
CA CYS A 115 19.95 17.77 -4.31
C CYS A 115 21.22 16.92 -4.47
N VAL A 116 21.28 16.06 -5.49
CA VAL A 116 22.50 15.32 -5.85
C VAL A 116 23.57 16.31 -6.35
N ILE A 117 24.79 16.18 -5.83
CA ILE A 117 25.92 17.07 -6.14
C ILE A 117 26.58 16.62 -7.44
N ALA A 118 26.51 17.45 -8.48
CA ALA A 118 27.13 17.15 -9.76
C ALA A 118 28.62 16.80 -9.65
N GLY A 119 28.99 15.62 -10.13
CA GLY A 119 30.37 15.14 -10.15
C GLY A 119 30.96 14.79 -8.78
N ALA A 120 30.13 14.65 -7.74
CA ALA A 120 30.60 14.17 -6.44
C ALA A 120 31.09 12.72 -6.50
N GLU A 121 32.01 12.38 -5.60
CA GLU A 121 32.47 11.00 -5.47
C GLU A 121 31.37 10.13 -4.86
N ARG A 122 31.23 8.92 -5.41
CA ARG A 122 30.32 7.91 -4.89
C ARG A 122 30.74 7.50 -3.46
N PRO A 123 29.81 7.21 -2.55
CA PRO A 123 30.14 6.70 -1.23
C PRO A 123 30.95 5.41 -1.34
N SER A 124 32.01 5.32 -0.54
CA SER A 124 32.84 4.12 -0.47
C SER A 124 32.12 3.02 0.30
N LEU A 125 32.00 1.83 -0.30
CA LEU A 125 31.51 0.64 0.40
C LEU A 125 32.67 -0.11 1.06
N PRO A 126 32.44 -0.75 2.22
CA PRO A 126 33.48 -1.49 2.92
C PRO A 126 34.01 -2.64 2.05
N ALA A 127 35.33 -2.80 2.02
CA ALA A 127 35.96 -3.90 1.33
C ALA A 127 35.56 -5.25 1.97
N ILE A 128 35.25 -6.22 1.11
CA ILE A 128 34.83 -7.55 1.54
C ILE A 128 36.06 -8.46 1.60
N GLU A 129 36.26 -9.11 2.73
CA GLU A 129 37.34 -10.07 2.91
C GLU A 129 37.07 -11.34 2.09
N ALA A 130 38.02 -11.70 1.22
CA ALA A 130 37.94 -12.90 0.40
C ALA A 130 37.91 -14.17 1.28
N GLY A 131 37.00 -15.08 0.96
CA GLY A 131 36.72 -16.30 1.72
C GLY A 131 35.80 -16.11 2.93
N SER A 132 35.36 -14.89 3.23
CA SER A 132 34.44 -14.61 4.34
C SER A 132 33.02 -15.10 4.07
N PHE A 133 32.22 -15.26 5.13
CA PHE A 133 30.79 -15.55 4.99
C PHE A 133 30.01 -14.41 4.32
N ILE A 134 30.47 -13.16 4.47
CA ILE A 134 29.87 -12.02 3.79
C ILE A 134 30.06 -12.15 2.27
N GLU A 135 31.24 -12.59 1.79
CA GLU A 135 31.44 -12.85 0.35
C GLU A 135 30.45 -13.88 -0.22
N ARG A 136 30.14 -14.93 0.56
CA ARG A 136 29.14 -15.93 0.16
C ARG A 136 27.72 -15.37 0.15
N ALA A 137 27.36 -14.58 1.17
CA ALA A 137 26.08 -13.92 1.25
C ALA A 137 25.87 -12.92 0.11
N LEU A 138 26.94 -12.21 -0.30
CA LEU A 138 26.92 -11.37 -1.50
C LEU A 138 26.63 -12.18 -2.75
N GLY A 139 27.29 -13.32 -2.94
CA GLY A 139 27.02 -14.22 -4.05
C GLY A 139 25.57 -14.71 -4.08
N ALA A 140 25.01 -15.06 -2.91
CA ALA A 140 23.60 -15.43 -2.79
C ALA A 140 22.65 -14.27 -3.11
N CYS A 141 22.90 -13.07 -2.57
CA CYS A 141 22.12 -11.87 -2.85
C CYS A 141 22.12 -11.52 -4.36
N GLN A 142 23.28 -11.62 -5.02
CA GLN A 142 23.39 -11.40 -6.46
C GLN A 142 22.66 -12.49 -7.26
N ALA A 143 22.75 -13.75 -6.83
CA ALA A 143 22.04 -14.86 -7.47
C ALA A 143 20.51 -14.71 -7.34
N SER A 144 20.02 -14.07 -6.29
CA SER A 144 18.61 -13.70 -6.08
C SER A 144 18.17 -12.45 -6.85
N GLY A 145 19.02 -11.85 -7.68
CA GLY A 145 18.69 -10.69 -8.54
C GLY A 145 19.14 -9.33 -8.02
N GLY A 146 19.81 -9.26 -6.87
CA GLY A 146 20.38 -8.00 -6.35
C GLY A 146 21.57 -7.50 -7.17
N SER A 147 21.72 -6.18 -7.30
CA SER A 147 22.91 -5.60 -7.93
C SER A 147 24.15 -5.79 -7.04
N GLU A 148 25.34 -5.87 -7.65
CA GLU A 148 26.59 -6.03 -6.90
C GLU A 148 26.74 -4.94 -5.83
N ARG A 149 26.44 -3.70 -6.19
CA ARG A 149 26.55 -2.54 -5.31
C ARG A 149 25.52 -2.55 -4.19
N PHE A 150 24.28 -3.00 -4.48
CA PHE A 150 23.25 -3.21 -3.46
C PHE A 150 23.67 -4.25 -2.44
N CYS A 151 24.06 -5.44 -2.91
CA CYS A 151 24.48 -6.51 -2.02
C CYS A 151 25.69 -6.08 -1.17
N GLN A 152 26.69 -5.40 -1.76
CA GLN A 152 27.85 -4.86 -1.03
C GLN A 152 27.46 -3.83 0.04
N CYS A 153 26.36 -3.12 -0.15
CA CYS A 153 25.81 -2.22 0.85
C CYS A 153 25.02 -2.96 1.94
N SER A 154 24.14 -3.87 1.56
CA SER A 154 23.15 -4.46 2.46
C SER A 154 23.74 -5.53 3.37
N GLU A 155 24.56 -6.44 2.84
CA GLU A 155 25.06 -7.60 3.57
C GLU A 155 25.91 -7.25 4.80
N PRO A 156 26.89 -6.30 4.73
CA PRO A 156 27.64 -5.89 5.91
C PRO A 156 26.76 -5.25 6.99
N ARG A 157 25.68 -4.54 6.60
CA ARG A 157 24.75 -3.88 7.51
C ARG A 157 23.82 -4.88 8.20
N ILE A 158 23.30 -5.86 7.46
CA ILE A 158 22.54 -6.98 8.01
C ILE A 158 23.42 -7.79 8.97
N ARG A 159 24.67 -8.10 8.58
CA ARG A 159 25.63 -8.78 9.45
C ARG A 159 25.86 -8.04 10.76
N ALA A 160 25.85 -6.71 10.75
CA ALA A 160 26.11 -5.91 11.95
C ALA A 160 25.02 -6.04 13.03
N SER A 161 23.81 -6.50 12.68
CA SER A 161 22.72 -6.71 13.66
C SER A 161 22.77 -8.05 14.38
N MET A 162 23.69 -8.95 13.98
CA MET A 162 23.73 -10.33 14.46
C MET A 162 25.16 -10.81 14.77
N SER A 163 25.25 -11.90 15.52
CA SER A 163 26.53 -12.55 15.79
C SER A 163 27.06 -13.27 14.55
N THR A 164 28.36 -13.54 14.51
CA THR A 164 28.98 -14.27 13.39
C THR A 164 28.32 -15.63 13.16
N ASN A 165 27.97 -16.36 14.23
CA ASN A 165 27.35 -17.68 14.11
C ASN A 165 25.90 -17.61 13.60
N GLU A 166 25.14 -16.60 14.02
CA GLU A 166 23.79 -16.36 13.51
C GLU A 166 23.82 -16.02 12.01
N TYR A 167 24.74 -15.13 11.61
CA TYR A 167 24.89 -14.74 10.20
C TYR A 167 25.37 -15.91 9.32
N GLU A 168 26.34 -16.69 9.81
CA GLU A 168 26.81 -17.88 9.10
C GLU A 168 25.70 -18.92 8.92
N ALA A 169 24.94 -19.22 9.98
CA ALA A 169 23.83 -20.18 9.90
C ALA A 169 22.77 -19.72 8.89
N MET A 170 22.34 -18.46 8.96
CA MET A 170 21.38 -17.88 8.01
C MET A 170 21.90 -17.89 6.57
N THR A 171 23.17 -17.56 6.35
CA THR A 171 23.77 -17.54 5.00
C THR A 171 23.81 -18.94 4.39
N ARG A 172 24.13 -19.97 5.19
CA ARG A 172 24.14 -21.37 4.74
C ARG A 172 22.73 -21.86 4.39
N ASP A 173 21.75 -21.49 5.20
CA ASP A 173 20.35 -21.81 4.95
C ASP A 173 19.84 -21.18 3.64
N ILE A 174 20.11 -19.89 3.42
CA ILE A 174 19.78 -19.19 2.17
C ILE A 174 20.53 -19.78 0.97
N ALA A 175 21.82 -20.09 1.12
CA ALA A 175 22.64 -20.63 0.04
C ALA A 175 22.15 -22.01 -0.47
N ASP A 176 21.56 -22.82 0.41
CA ASP A 176 20.92 -24.09 0.03
C ASP A 176 19.61 -23.81 -0.75
N TRP A 177 18.81 -22.84 -0.28
CA TRP A 177 17.57 -22.42 -0.95
C TRP A 177 17.81 -21.85 -2.36
N VAL A 178 18.85 -21.04 -2.56
CA VAL A 178 19.20 -20.48 -3.89
C VAL A 178 20.05 -21.42 -4.77
N GLY A 179 20.30 -22.66 -4.32
CA GLY A 179 21.09 -23.65 -5.08
C GLY A 179 22.58 -23.32 -5.21
N TYR A 180 23.11 -22.43 -4.36
CA TYR A 180 24.52 -22.03 -4.35
C TYR A 180 25.39 -23.03 -3.57
N ASP A 181 24.81 -23.79 -2.63
CA ASP A 181 25.49 -24.89 -1.93
C ASP A 181 24.98 -26.27 -2.39
N VAL A 182 25.38 -26.68 -3.59
CA VAL A 182 25.02 -27.97 -4.22
C VAL A 182 25.47 -29.20 -3.40
N LYS A 183 26.30 -29.02 -2.34
CA LYS A 183 26.84 -30.12 -1.54
C LYS A 183 25.92 -30.60 -0.41
N THR A 184 24.83 -29.89 -0.10
CA THR A 184 23.95 -30.18 1.06
C THR A 184 22.50 -30.47 0.73
N SER A 185 22.13 -30.50 -0.55
CA SER A 185 20.74 -30.69 -1.01
C SER A 185 20.08 -31.93 -0.37
N GLY A 186 19.01 -31.72 0.41
CA GLY A 186 18.18 -32.78 0.99
C GLY A 186 18.50 -33.21 2.43
N ASN A 187 19.43 -32.55 3.13
CA ASN A 187 19.76 -32.78 4.55
C ASN A 187 20.24 -31.49 5.26
N SER A 188 19.62 -30.35 4.96
CA SER A 188 20.14 -29.01 5.22
C SER A 188 20.48 -28.74 6.70
N GLY A 189 19.51 -28.83 7.61
CA GLY A 189 19.72 -28.50 9.03
C GLY A 189 20.82 -29.33 9.71
N ARG A 190 20.76 -30.65 9.60
CA ARG A 190 21.76 -31.54 10.24
C ARG A 190 23.16 -31.43 9.62
N SER A 191 23.25 -31.29 8.30
CA SER A 191 24.55 -31.19 7.63
C SER A 191 25.20 -29.83 7.88
N HIS A 192 24.44 -28.74 7.88
CA HIS A 192 24.92 -27.40 8.24
C HIS A 192 25.31 -27.33 9.71
N ALA A 193 24.51 -27.90 10.61
CA ALA A 193 24.85 -28.04 12.03
C ALA A 193 26.19 -28.76 12.22
N ALA A 194 26.40 -29.89 11.54
CA ALA A 194 27.65 -30.64 11.60
C ALA A 194 28.85 -29.84 11.07
N ILE A 195 28.69 -29.07 9.99
CA ILE A 195 29.73 -28.19 9.45
C ILE A 195 30.13 -27.11 10.46
N MET A 196 29.15 -26.57 11.19
CA MET A 196 29.37 -25.56 12.23
C MET A 196 29.81 -26.16 13.58
N GLY A 197 29.90 -27.49 13.69
CA GLY A 197 30.24 -28.17 14.95
C GLY A 197 29.16 -28.05 16.02
N LEU A 198 27.90 -27.94 15.61
CA LEU A 198 26.72 -27.76 16.45
C LEU A 198 25.79 -28.99 16.39
N THR A 199 24.86 -29.08 17.33
CA THR A 199 23.69 -29.95 17.18
C THR A 199 22.66 -29.32 16.24
N GLU A 200 21.77 -30.14 15.67
CA GLU A 200 20.65 -29.68 14.82
C GLU A 200 19.82 -28.61 15.54
N ASP A 201 19.36 -28.88 16.77
CA ASP A 201 18.63 -27.89 17.59
C ASP A 201 19.40 -26.58 17.81
N GLN A 202 20.73 -26.62 17.94
CA GLN A 202 21.53 -25.42 18.14
C GLN A 202 21.61 -24.58 16.85
N TYR A 203 21.71 -25.25 15.71
CA TYR A 203 21.70 -24.61 14.40
C TYR A 203 20.34 -23.96 14.12
N ASP A 204 19.24 -24.68 14.32
CA ASP A 204 17.89 -24.17 14.09
C ASP A 204 17.58 -22.95 14.96
N ASN A 205 18.05 -22.95 16.21
CA ASN A 205 17.94 -21.80 17.10
C ASN A 205 18.74 -20.58 16.60
N LEU A 206 19.92 -20.79 15.99
CA LEU A 206 20.69 -19.69 15.39
C LEU A 206 19.99 -19.12 14.15
N VAL A 207 19.44 -19.98 13.28
CA VAL A 207 18.70 -19.56 12.09
C VAL A 207 17.46 -18.76 12.49
N ALA A 208 16.66 -19.26 13.45
CA ALA A 208 15.49 -18.55 13.95
C ALA A 208 15.85 -17.20 14.59
N ALA A 209 16.91 -17.14 15.40
CA ALA A 209 17.38 -15.89 16.00
C ALA A 209 17.88 -14.88 14.95
N ALA A 210 18.59 -15.35 13.92
CA ALA A 210 19.04 -14.54 12.80
C ALA A 210 17.85 -14.00 11.97
N ALA A 211 16.85 -14.84 11.71
CA ALA A 211 15.65 -14.46 10.94
C ALA A 211 14.88 -13.32 11.63
N VAL A 212 14.71 -13.37 12.95
CA VAL A 212 14.07 -12.28 13.71
C VAL A 212 14.87 -10.98 13.59
N LYS A 213 16.19 -11.03 13.81
CA LYS A 213 17.07 -9.85 13.72
C LYS A 213 17.15 -9.27 12.30
N ARG A 214 17.05 -10.13 11.28
CA ARG A 214 16.97 -9.71 9.88
C ARG A 214 15.64 -9.06 9.59
N ALA A 215 14.51 -9.65 10.01
CA ALA A 215 13.18 -9.07 9.84
C ALA A 215 13.09 -7.66 10.45
N ASP A 216 13.68 -7.46 11.63
CA ASP A 216 13.74 -6.15 12.31
C ASP A 216 14.56 -5.08 11.57
N LYS A 217 15.36 -5.47 10.56
CA LYS A 217 16.37 -4.61 9.93
C LYS A 217 16.31 -4.55 8.41
N ILE A 218 15.67 -5.51 7.76
CA ILE A 218 15.80 -5.69 6.32
C ILE A 218 15.24 -4.49 5.57
N ASP A 219 14.05 -4.00 5.92
CA ASP A 219 13.45 -2.83 5.28
C ASP A 219 14.32 -1.59 5.48
N GLN A 220 14.80 -1.37 6.70
CA GLN A 220 15.69 -0.26 7.03
C GLN A 220 16.98 -0.28 6.18
N VAL A 221 17.59 -1.46 6.01
CA VAL A 221 18.83 -1.62 5.25
C VAL A 221 18.57 -1.52 3.74
N THR A 222 17.49 -2.12 3.25
CA THR A 222 17.09 -2.07 1.84
C THR A 222 16.86 -0.62 1.43
N ASN A 223 15.99 0.10 2.16
CA ASN A 223 15.67 1.51 1.93
C ASN A 223 16.94 2.38 1.92
N TYR A 224 17.81 2.22 2.92
CA TYR A 224 19.10 2.92 2.97
C TYR A 224 19.96 2.63 1.73
N CYS A 225 20.09 1.36 1.33
CA CYS A 225 20.97 0.97 0.25
C CYS A 225 20.44 1.38 -1.13
N GLU A 226 19.12 1.31 -1.34
CA GLU A 226 18.46 1.82 -2.53
C GLU A 226 18.62 3.33 -2.65
N ALA A 227 18.39 4.08 -1.56
CA ALA A 227 18.62 5.52 -1.49
C ALA A 227 20.06 5.92 -1.85
N MET A 228 21.04 5.12 -1.41
CA MET A 228 22.44 5.36 -1.76
C MET A 228 22.72 5.13 -3.25
N ILE A 229 22.20 4.03 -3.80
CA ILE A 229 22.47 3.60 -5.18
C ILE A 229 21.79 4.52 -6.18
N TRP A 230 20.56 4.95 -5.89
CA TRP A 230 19.87 5.95 -6.70
C TRP A 230 20.76 7.19 -6.88
N ALA A 231 21.29 7.73 -5.78
CA ALA A 231 22.15 8.91 -5.80
C ALA A 231 23.49 8.68 -6.53
N ASP A 232 23.95 7.42 -6.68
CA ASP A 232 25.17 7.08 -7.40
C ASP A 232 25.01 7.14 -8.92
N ASP A 233 23.79 6.95 -9.41
CA ASP A 233 23.44 6.90 -10.83
C ASP A 233 22.94 8.25 -11.35
N GLU A 234 22.56 9.16 -10.45
CA GLU A 234 22.17 10.52 -10.79
C GLU A 234 23.35 11.41 -11.22
N ALA A 235 23.15 12.17 -12.29
CA ALA A 235 24.17 13.09 -12.81
C ALA A 235 24.46 14.28 -11.86
N GLY A 236 23.50 14.59 -10.99
CA GLY A 236 23.53 15.71 -10.07
C GLY A 236 23.39 17.08 -10.73
N VAL A 237 23.22 18.11 -9.90
CA VAL A 237 23.04 19.49 -10.34
C VAL A 237 24.04 20.44 -9.68
N GLY A 238 24.24 21.62 -10.28
CA GLY A 238 25.13 22.66 -9.77
C GLY A 238 24.60 23.35 -8.52
N ALA A 239 25.48 24.04 -7.78
CA ALA A 239 25.15 24.67 -6.49
C ALA A 239 23.98 25.67 -6.56
N ASP A 240 23.83 26.40 -7.68
CA ASP A 240 22.73 27.35 -7.82
C ASP A 240 21.36 26.68 -8.03
N ALA A 241 21.33 25.51 -8.68
CA ALA A 241 20.11 24.71 -8.80
C ALA A 241 19.73 24.08 -7.44
N ARG A 242 20.72 23.63 -6.66
CA ARG A 242 20.47 23.07 -5.31
C ARG A 242 19.89 24.08 -4.33
N LYS A 243 20.22 25.36 -4.46
CA LYS A 243 19.58 26.45 -3.66
C LYS A 243 18.09 26.58 -3.93
N LEU A 244 17.60 26.03 -5.04
CA LEU A 244 16.18 26.00 -5.36
C LEU A 244 15.51 24.71 -4.86
N ALA A 245 16.27 23.80 -4.23
CA ALA A 245 15.77 22.55 -3.69
C ALA A 245 15.05 21.68 -4.73
N GLY A 246 15.56 21.68 -5.98
CA GLY A 246 14.97 20.93 -7.10
C GLY A 246 13.74 21.58 -7.75
N PHE A 247 13.22 22.69 -7.22
CA PHE A 247 12.08 23.41 -7.81
C PHE A 247 12.50 24.38 -8.92
N ALA A 248 11.57 24.71 -9.81
CA ALA A 248 11.78 25.80 -10.75
C ALA A 248 11.85 27.16 -10.00
N PRO A 249 12.59 28.16 -10.53
CA PRO A 249 12.71 29.45 -9.86
C PRO A 249 11.34 30.10 -9.58
N GLY A 250 11.02 30.35 -8.31
CA GLY A 250 9.80 31.03 -7.87
C GLY A 250 8.55 30.15 -7.76
N GLU A 251 8.65 28.85 -8.07
CA GLU A 251 7.53 27.90 -8.05
C GLU A 251 7.03 27.64 -6.63
N ALA A 252 7.92 27.19 -5.74
CA ALA A 252 7.58 26.92 -4.35
C ALA A 252 7.06 28.17 -3.64
N GLU A 253 7.67 29.34 -3.88
CA GLU A 253 7.25 30.60 -3.27
C GLU A 253 5.85 31.03 -3.74
N ALA A 254 5.53 30.86 -5.03
CA ALA A 254 4.20 31.18 -5.56
C ALA A 254 3.10 30.28 -4.98
N ILE A 255 3.41 28.99 -4.76
CA ILE A 255 2.46 28.04 -4.17
C ILE A 255 2.27 28.32 -2.69
N ILE A 256 3.34 28.60 -1.95
CA ILE A 256 3.27 29.04 -0.55
C ILE A 256 2.44 30.34 -0.43
N GLU A 257 2.61 31.31 -1.34
CA GLU A 257 1.81 32.54 -1.33
C GLU A 257 0.32 32.26 -1.60
N LYS A 258 0.01 31.36 -2.55
CA LYS A 258 -1.36 30.90 -2.85
C LYS A 258 -1.99 30.19 -1.66
N ALA A 259 -1.27 29.30 -0.99
CA ALA A 259 -1.74 28.58 0.20
C ALA A 259 -2.06 29.54 1.36
N ASN A 260 -1.23 30.58 1.54
CA ASN A 260 -1.43 31.61 2.57
C ASN A 260 -2.53 32.63 2.26
N ALA A 261 -3.02 32.70 1.01
CA ALA A 261 -4.05 33.66 0.60
C ALA A 261 -5.46 33.30 1.11
N GLY A 262 -5.68 32.07 1.60
CA GLY A 262 -6.95 31.60 2.13
C GLY A 262 -8.06 31.41 1.06
N PRO A 263 -9.10 30.60 1.35
CA PRO A 263 -10.11 30.26 0.35
C PRO A 263 -11.05 31.44 0.03
N SER A 264 -11.27 31.70 -1.27
CA SER A 264 -12.28 32.63 -1.77
C SER A 264 -13.65 31.96 -1.80
N VAL A 265 -14.49 32.28 -0.82
CA VAL A 265 -15.87 31.78 -0.72
C VAL A 265 -16.74 32.29 -1.88
N MET A 266 -17.15 31.41 -2.80
CA MET A 266 -18.28 31.66 -3.69
C MET A 266 -19.49 30.81 -3.30
N LYS A 267 -20.59 31.48 -2.95
CA LYS A 267 -21.90 30.88 -2.67
C LYS A 267 -22.59 30.46 -3.96
N THR A 268 -23.14 29.25 -3.99
CA THR A 268 -24.42 29.00 -4.69
C THR A 268 -25.15 27.78 -4.12
N GLU A 269 -26.16 28.07 -3.29
CA GLU A 269 -27.26 27.15 -2.99
C GLU A 269 -28.22 27.13 -4.18
N THR A 270 -28.40 25.99 -4.87
CA THR A 270 -29.74 25.48 -5.25
C THR A 270 -29.70 24.07 -5.89
N ASN A 271 -30.11 23.10 -5.07
CA ASN A 271 -30.49 21.71 -5.36
C ASN A 271 -29.35 20.66 -5.39
N ASP A 272 -28.64 20.58 -4.26
CA ASP A 272 -27.50 19.71 -4.00
C ASP A 272 -27.76 18.23 -4.39
N LEU A 273 -28.91 17.67 -4.01
CA LEU A 273 -29.25 16.27 -4.37
C LEU A 273 -29.42 16.03 -5.87
N ARG A 274 -29.91 17.02 -6.62
CA ARG A 274 -30.01 16.91 -8.07
C ARG A 274 -28.61 16.95 -8.69
N ARG A 275 -27.75 17.85 -8.19
CA ARG A 275 -26.35 17.95 -8.62
C ARG A 275 -25.57 16.67 -8.29
N ALA A 276 -25.75 16.12 -7.09
CA ALA A 276 -25.15 14.85 -6.65
C ALA A 276 -25.51 13.68 -7.57
N ARG A 277 -26.79 13.58 -7.97
CA ARG A 277 -27.22 12.55 -8.93
C ARG A 277 -26.60 12.73 -10.31
N THR A 278 -26.43 13.97 -10.77
CA THR A 278 -25.74 14.26 -12.02
C THR A 278 -24.26 13.90 -11.94
N ILE A 279 -23.57 14.25 -10.85
CA ILE A 279 -22.17 13.88 -10.59
C ILE A 279 -21.98 12.37 -10.62
N ILE A 280 -22.84 11.62 -9.93
CA ILE A 280 -22.77 10.15 -9.92
C ILE A 280 -23.00 9.58 -11.32
N ALA A 281 -24.03 10.04 -12.03
CA ALA A 281 -24.33 9.53 -13.37
C ALA A 281 -23.21 9.83 -14.38
N ASP A 282 -22.72 11.06 -14.38
CA ASP A 282 -21.73 11.54 -15.34
C ASP A 282 -20.33 11.01 -15.00
N GLY A 283 -19.92 11.04 -13.73
CA GLY A 283 -18.60 10.57 -13.28
C GLY A 283 -18.44 9.06 -13.34
N CYS A 284 -19.47 8.29 -12.95
CA CYS A 284 -19.44 6.83 -13.08
C CYS A 284 -19.26 6.39 -14.54
N SER A 285 -19.97 7.05 -15.47
CA SER A 285 -19.83 6.78 -16.90
C SER A 285 -18.47 7.24 -17.45
N ALA A 286 -17.95 8.38 -16.95
CA ALA A 286 -16.65 8.92 -17.36
C ALA A 286 -15.47 8.00 -16.97
N GLN A 287 -15.60 7.28 -15.85
CA GLN A 287 -14.66 6.22 -15.44
C GLN A 287 -14.77 4.93 -16.28
N GLY A 288 -15.68 4.87 -17.24
CA GLY A 288 -15.84 3.72 -18.15
C GLY A 288 -16.66 2.56 -17.60
N ASN A 289 -17.38 2.75 -16.48
CA ASN A 289 -18.26 1.74 -15.90
C ASN A 289 -19.54 1.55 -16.74
N SER A 290 -20.19 0.38 -16.64
CA SER A 290 -21.40 0.10 -17.43
C SER A 290 -22.65 0.82 -16.91
N ASP A 291 -23.66 0.93 -17.78
CA ASP A 291 -24.99 1.45 -17.43
C ASP A 291 -25.63 0.69 -16.24
N THR A 292 -25.36 -0.61 -16.14
CA THR A 292 -25.87 -1.47 -15.06
C THR A 292 -25.20 -1.12 -13.73
N TYR A 293 -23.88 -1.00 -13.73
CA TYR A 293 -23.10 -0.61 -12.55
C TYR A 293 -23.48 0.81 -12.09
N CYS A 294 -23.48 1.78 -13.01
CA CYS A 294 -23.84 3.16 -12.69
C CYS A 294 -25.31 3.29 -12.26
N GLY A 295 -26.21 2.48 -12.83
CA GLY A 295 -27.60 2.37 -12.39
C GLY A 295 -27.72 1.83 -10.97
N CYS A 296 -26.90 0.83 -10.60
CA CYS A 296 -26.82 0.31 -9.24
C CYS A 296 -26.32 1.38 -8.26
N ILE A 297 -25.20 2.04 -8.55
CA ILE A 297 -24.62 3.09 -7.69
C ILE A 297 -25.63 4.23 -7.48
N ALA A 298 -26.31 4.67 -8.54
CA ALA A 298 -27.35 5.69 -8.44
C ALA A 298 -28.56 5.25 -7.59
N SER A 299 -28.90 3.96 -7.63
CA SER A 299 -29.95 3.36 -6.80
C SER A 299 -29.53 3.30 -5.34
N GLU A 300 -28.36 2.73 -5.02
CA GLU A 300 -27.81 2.62 -3.67
C GLU A 300 -27.58 4.01 -3.04
N PHE A 301 -27.14 4.99 -3.82
CA PHE A 301 -27.09 6.38 -3.40
C PHE A 301 -28.46 6.89 -2.93
N ARG A 302 -29.52 6.58 -3.68
CA ARG A 302 -30.87 7.03 -3.34
C ARG A 302 -31.46 6.29 -2.14
N THR A 303 -31.18 4.99 -2.00
CA THR A 303 -31.84 4.11 -1.02
C THR A 303 -31.07 3.97 0.29
N LYS A 304 -29.74 4.11 0.28
CA LYS A 304 -28.88 3.98 1.47
C LYS A 304 -28.25 5.31 1.88
N ILE A 305 -27.62 6.01 0.94
CA ILE A 305 -26.87 7.25 1.26
C ILE A 305 -27.81 8.41 1.60
N VAL A 306 -28.78 8.72 0.75
CA VAL A 306 -29.70 9.87 0.96
C VAL A 306 -30.48 9.76 2.29
N PRO A 307 -31.01 8.58 2.70
CA PRO A 307 -31.65 8.43 4.00
C PRO A 307 -30.69 8.48 5.19
N ALA A 308 -29.46 7.99 5.04
CA ALA A 308 -28.46 7.98 6.13
C ALA A 308 -27.80 9.35 6.36
N ALA A 309 -27.69 10.17 5.33
CA ALA A 309 -26.95 11.44 5.32
C ALA A 309 -27.50 12.52 6.26
N GLY A 310 -28.74 12.43 6.73
CA GLY A 310 -29.38 13.45 7.59
C GLY A 310 -29.69 14.79 6.91
N THR A 311 -28.92 15.22 5.89
CA THR A 311 -29.17 16.43 5.07
C THR A 311 -28.78 16.25 3.59
N PRO A 312 -29.42 17.01 2.66
CA PRO A 312 -29.06 17.04 1.23
C PRO A 312 -27.59 17.37 0.95
N LYS A 313 -26.97 18.22 1.77
CA LYS A 313 -25.56 18.63 1.60
C LYS A 313 -24.61 17.47 1.91
N VAL A 314 -24.90 16.69 2.95
CA VAL A 314 -24.10 15.52 3.35
C VAL A 314 -24.13 14.44 2.27
N ALA A 315 -25.32 14.15 1.73
CA ALA A 315 -25.45 13.23 0.60
C ALA A 315 -24.72 13.75 -0.65
N SER A 316 -24.69 15.07 -0.85
CA SER A 316 -24.00 15.64 -2.00
C SER A 316 -22.49 15.61 -1.83
N GLY A 317 -21.97 15.85 -0.62
CA GLY A 317 -20.54 15.71 -0.31
C GLY A 317 -20.03 14.29 -0.56
N TRP A 318 -20.82 13.28 -0.22
CA TRP A 318 -20.52 11.88 -0.58
C TRP A 318 -20.37 11.68 -2.10
N ALA A 319 -21.28 12.26 -2.90
CA ALA A 319 -21.22 12.17 -4.35
C ALA A 319 -20.01 12.92 -4.94
N PHE A 320 -19.63 14.07 -4.37
CA PHE A 320 -18.42 14.79 -4.77
C PHE A 320 -17.17 13.97 -4.48
N MET A 321 -17.05 13.36 -3.30
CA MET A 321 -15.84 12.58 -2.97
C MET A 321 -15.70 11.32 -3.83
N LEU A 322 -16.82 10.69 -4.21
CA LEU A 322 -16.77 9.45 -4.97
C LEU A 322 -16.52 9.66 -6.48
N TYR A 323 -17.15 10.68 -7.08
CA TYR A 323 -17.12 10.88 -8.55
C TYR A 323 -16.87 12.34 -8.97
N GLY A 324 -16.65 13.25 -8.03
CA GLY A 324 -16.57 14.67 -8.31
C GLY A 324 -15.36 15.06 -9.14
N ALA A 325 -14.22 14.38 -8.97
CA ALA A 325 -13.01 14.61 -9.76
C ALA A 325 -13.21 14.25 -11.24
N ASP A 326 -13.98 13.19 -11.52
CA ASP A 326 -14.22 12.73 -12.90
C ASP A 326 -15.41 13.44 -13.57
N ALA A 327 -16.39 13.85 -12.78
CA ALA A 327 -17.63 14.45 -13.30
C ALA A 327 -17.54 15.97 -13.51
N LEU A 328 -16.58 16.66 -12.89
CA LEU A 328 -16.52 18.11 -12.85
C LEU A 328 -15.13 18.63 -13.24
N PRO A 329 -15.05 19.81 -13.89
CA PRO A 329 -13.79 20.52 -13.98
C PRO A 329 -13.21 20.81 -12.57
N ASP A 330 -11.89 20.77 -12.42
CA ASP A 330 -11.19 20.91 -11.12
C ASP A 330 -11.68 22.11 -10.29
N ALA A 331 -11.91 23.25 -10.94
CA ALA A 331 -12.43 24.45 -10.29
C ALA A 331 -13.83 24.24 -9.69
N ASP A 332 -14.71 23.51 -10.37
CA ASP A 332 -16.08 23.23 -9.92
C ASP A 332 -16.14 22.11 -8.88
N PHE A 333 -15.19 21.16 -8.93
CA PHE A 333 -14.96 20.14 -7.92
C PHE A 333 -14.50 20.78 -6.60
N MET A 334 -13.43 21.58 -6.64
CA MET A 334 -12.90 22.27 -5.46
C MET A 334 -13.91 23.24 -4.86
N ASN A 335 -14.64 24.00 -5.68
CA ASN A 335 -15.74 24.85 -5.22
C ASN A 335 -16.90 24.04 -4.63
N GLY A 336 -17.16 22.84 -5.14
CA GLY A 336 -18.17 21.91 -4.63
C GLY A 336 -17.82 21.42 -3.23
N MET A 337 -16.59 20.94 -3.03
CA MET A 337 -16.06 20.49 -1.74
C MET A 337 -16.08 21.63 -0.71
N GLN A 338 -15.56 22.82 -1.07
CA GLN A 338 -15.51 23.99 -0.18
C GLN A 338 -16.90 24.58 0.18
N SER A 339 -17.96 24.18 -0.54
CA SER A 339 -19.32 24.67 -0.29
C SER A 339 -20.08 23.89 0.79
N LEU A 340 -19.52 22.75 1.21
CA LEU A 340 -20.02 21.97 2.33
C LEU A 340 -19.68 22.73 3.63
N SER A 341 -20.59 22.71 4.61
CA SER A 341 -20.29 23.30 5.93
C SER A 341 -19.45 22.32 6.74
N THR A 342 -18.56 22.78 7.62
CA THR A 342 -17.66 21.94 8.44
C THR A 342 -18.34 20.74 9.13
N SER A 343 -19.57 20.88 9.64
CA SER A 343 -20.33 19.75 10.22
C SER A 343 -20.86 18.78 9.16
N GLY A 344 -21.33 19.29 8.02
CA GLY A 344 -21.79 18.48 6.90
C GLY A 344 -20.65 17.81 6.12
N GLU A 345 -19.45 18.39 6.13
CA GLU A 345 -18.23 17.79 5.56
C GLU A 345 -17.82 16.54 6.31
N MET A 346 -17.68 16.63 7.64
CA MET A 346 -17.32 15.50 8.49
C MET A 346 -18.34 14.34 8.38
N GLU A 347 -19.63 14.65 8.33
CA GLU A 347 -20.69 13.66 8.14
C GLU A 347 -20.64 13.03 6.75
N SER A 348 -20.27 13.79 5.71
CA SER A 348 -20.11 13.25 4.35
C SER A 348 -18.95 12.27 4.28
N VAL A 349 -17.81 12.63 4.86
CA VAL A 349 -16.57 11.82 4.85
C VAL A 349 -16.77 10.53 5.65
N ALA A 350 -17.35 10.61 6.85
CA ALA A 350 -17.64 9.43 7.65
C ALA A 350 -18.57 8.45 6.91
N MET A 351 -19.54 8.98 6.18
CA MET A 351 -20.45 8.19 5.35
C MET A 351 -19.75 7.64 4.09
N PHE A 352 -18.81 8.37 3.51
CA PHE A 352 -18.00 7.90 2.37
C PHE A 352 -17.13 6.72 2.80
N VAL A 353 -16.28 6.92 3.81
CA VAL A 353 -15.36 5.88 4.30
C VAL A 353 -16.12 4.64 4.80
N GLY A 354 -17.25 4.85 5.48
CA GLY A 354 -18.01 3.74 6.06
C GLY A 354 -18.99 3.03 5.12
N GLN A 355 -19.30 3.58 3.94
CA GLN A 355 -20.35 3.01 3.07
C GLN A 355 -19.99 2.93 1.58
N ALA A 356 -18.98 3.66 1.10
CA ALA A 356 -18.58 3.60 -0.31
C ALA A 356 -18.01 2.23 -0.70
N PRO A 357 -17.08 1.61 0.06
CA PRO A 357 -16.54 0.28 -0.29
C PRO A 357 -17.63 -0.80 -0.39
N ASP A 358 -18.59 -0.79 0.54
CA ASP A 358 -19.70 -1.75 0.55
C ASP A 358 -20.65 -1.55 -0.64
N ILE A 359 -20.93 -0.30 -1.03
CA ILE A 359 -21.81 0.00 -2.16
C ILE A 359 -21.14 -0.35 -3.49
N GLU A 360 -19.86 -0.03 -3.66
CA GLU A 360 -19.09 -0.37 -4.86
C GLU A 360 -19.00 -1.89 -5.04
N SER A 361 -18.71 -2.62 -3.96
CA SER A 361 -18.70 -4.09 -3.96
C SER A 361 -20.05 -4.68 -4.36
N VAL A 362 -21.17 -4.23 -3.73
CA VAL A 362 -22.52 -4.70 -4.09
C VAL A 362 -22.87 -4.42 -5.55
N CYS A 363 -22.46 -3.27 -6.08
CA CYS A 363 -22.76 -2.91 -7.47
C CYS A 363 -21.89 -3.63 -8.48
N TYR A 364 -20.65 -3.95 -8.13
CA TYR A 364 -19.76 -4.78 -8.92
C TYR A 364 -20.30 -6.22 -9.04
N GLU A 365 -20.72 -6.81 -7.92
CA GLU A 365 -21.33 -8.14 -7.91
C GLU A 365 -22.68 -8.18 -8.68
N ARG A 366 -23.48 -7.10 -8.60
CA ARG A 366 -24.72 -7.00 -9.40
C ARG A 366 -24.46 -6.83 -10.89
N GLU A 367 -23.41 -6.12 -11.28
CA GLU A 367 -23.01 -6.00 -12.68
C GLU A 367 -22.56 -7.35 -13.25
N LYS A 368 -21.73 -8.09 -12.50
CA LYS A 368 -21.34 -9.47 -12.82
C LYS A 368 -22.57 -10.37 -12.97
N ALA A 369 -23.49 -10.36 -12.01
CA ALA A 369 -24.71 -11.15 -12.05
C ALA A 369 -25.63 -10.78 -13.24
N ALA A 370 -25.67 -9.50 -13.65
CA ALA A 370 -26.49 -9.03 -14.77
C ALA A 370 -25.92 -9.37 -16.16
N ALA A 371 -24.62 -9.64 -16.26
CA ALA A 371 -23.99 -10.14 -17.49
C ALA A 371 -24.31 -11.61 -17.77
N VAL A 372 -24.89 -12.33 -16.80
CA VAL A 372 -25.27 -13.74 -16.86
C VAL A 372 -26.77 -13.86 -17.15
N PRO A 373 -27.19 -14.70 -18.11
CA PRO A 373 -28.62 -14.90 -18.37
C PRO A 373 -29.34 -15.42 -17.12
N ALA A 374 -30.52 -14.85 -16.81
CA ALA A 374 -31.35 -15.20 -15.66
C ALA A 374 -31.80 -16.68 -15.58
N SER A 375 -31.46 -17.49 -16.59
CA SER A 375 -31.63 -18.93 -16.60
C SER A 375 -30.50 -19.72 -15.92
N GLY A 376 -29.48 -19.03 -15.39
CA GLY A 376 -28.25 -19.65 -14.89
C GLY A 376 -27.23 -19.89 -16.01
N LEU A 377 -26.03 -20.29 -15.61
CA LEU A 377 -24.98 -20.78 -16.50
C LEU A 377 -25.41 -22.13 -17.09
N THR A 378 -25.17 -22.34 -18.38
CA THR A 378 -25.57 -23.59 -19.05
C THR A 378 -24.38 -24.52 -19.19
N GLY A 379 -24.50 -25.75 -18.70
CA GLY A 379 -23.45 -26.76 -18.81
C GLY A 379 -23.46 -27.75 -17.65
N SER A 380 -22.49 -28.65 -17.64
CA SER A 380 -22.14 -29.48 -16.48
C SER A 380 -21.63 -28.61 -15.32
N ALA A 381 -21.66 -29.10 -14.07
CA ALA A 381 -21.04 -28.40 -12.94
C ALA A 381 -19.56 -28.07 -13.18
N TYR A 382 -18.85 -28.89 -13.95
CA TYR A 382 -17.48 -28.60 -14.35
C TYR A 382 -17.39 -27.34 -15.20
N GLU A 383 -18.16 -27.26 -16.28
CA GLU A 383 -18.19 -26.12 -17.20
C GLU A 383 -18.63 -24.83 -16.46
N ARG A 384 -19.68 -24.93 -15.62
CA ARG A 384 -20.16 -23.80 -14.80
C ARG A 384 -19.08 -23.32 -13.81
N GLN A 385 -18.35 -24.22 -13.18
CA GLN A 385 -17.29 -23.89 -12.23
C GLN A 385 -16.10 -23.19 -12.90
N VAL A 386 -15.69 -23.66 -14.08
CA VAL A 386 -14.60 -23.03 -14.86
C VAL A 386 -15.02 -21.64 -15.34
N GLU A 387 -16.27 -21.50 -15.81
CA GLU A 387 -16.81 -20.21 -16.25
C GLU A 387 -16.89 -19.18 -15.11
N MET A 388 -17.38 -19.56 -13.92
CA MET A 388 -17.38 -18.68 -12.76
C MET A 388 -15.96 -18.28 -12.34
N CYS A 389 -15.04 -19.25 -12.30
CA CYS A 389 -13.65 -19.01 -11.90
C CYS A 389 -12.91 -18.08 -12.86
N THR A 390 -13.09 -18.25 -14.17
CA THR A 390 -12.48 -17.38 -15.19
C THR A 390 -13.08 -15.98 -15.17
N SER A 391 -14.38 -15.85 -14.91
CA SER A 391 -15.06 -14.57 -14.70
C SER A 391 -14.53 -13.82 -13.47
N ASP A 392 -14.01 -14.54 -12.47
CA ASP A 392 -13.35 -13.97 -11.30
C ASP A 392 -11.91 -13.47 -11.58
N GLY A 393 -11.47 -13.50 -12.84
CA GLY A 393 -10.15 -13.01 -13.27
C GLY A 393 -9.03 -14.02 -13.10
N THR A 394 -9.36 -15.28 -12.88
CA THR A 394 -8.41 -16.39 -12.73
C THR A 394 -8.11 -17.03 -14.09
N ASP A 395 -6.85 -17.43 -14.33
CA ASP A 395 -6.46 -18.06 -15.60
C ASP A 395 -7.25 -19.36 -15.87
N GLU A 396 -7.69 -19.54 -17.11
CA GLU A 396 -8.55 -20.66 -17.53
C GLU A 396 -7.93 -22.03 -17.23
N VAL A 397 -6.62 -22.19 -17.40
CA VAL A 397 -5.90 -23.45 -17.11
C VAL A 397 -5.91 -23.74 -15.60
N MET A 398 -5.79 -22.69 -14.78
CA MET A 398 -5.88 -22.83 -13.33
C MET A 398 -7.30 -23.17 -12.89
N CYS A 399 -8.31 -22.56 -13.51
CA CYS A 399 -9.72 -22.86 -13.25
C CYS A 399 -10.11 -24.28 -13.66
N GLU A 400 -9.66 -24.76 -14.82
CA GLU A 400 -9.85 -26.13 -15.27
C GLU A 400 -9.21 -27.13 -14.30
N CYS A 401 -8.00 -26.84 -13.80
CA CYS A 401 -7.33 -27.66 -12.81
C CYS A 401 -8.09 -27.70 -11.48
N MET A 402 -8.52 -26.54 -10.96
CA MET A 402 -9.28 -26.47 -9.71
C MET A 402 -10.62 -27.20 -9.81
N ALA A 403 -11.33 -27.03 -10.93
CA ALA A 403 -12.57 -27.74 -11.19
C ALA A 403 -12.36 -29.26 -11.26
N ASN A 404 -11.26 -29.72 -11.88
CA ASN A 404 -10.91 -31.14 -11.93
C ASN A 404 -10.60 -31.70 -10.54
N GLN A 405 -9.79 -31.00 -9.73
CA GLN A 405 -9.48 -31.44 -8.37
C GLN A 405 -10.73 -31.51 -7.48
N MET A 406 -11.61 -30.52 -7.59
CA MET A 406 -12.87 -30.51 -6.86
C MET A 406 -13.76 -31.69 -7.28
N GLN A 407 -13.88 -31.95 -8.58
CA GLN A 407 -14.67 -33.05 -9.09
C GLN A 407 -14.10 -34.44 -8.77
N GLU A 408 -12.77 -34.57 -8.65
CA GLU A 408 -12.11 -35.82 -8.26
C GLU A 408 -12.18 -36.08 -6.75
N SER A 409 -12.10 -35.01 -5.95
CA SER A 409 -12.10 -35.09 -4.49
C SER A 409 -13.50 -35.20 -3.90
N LEU A 410 -14.51 -34.67 -4.61
CA LEU A 410 -15.91 -34.69 -4.22
C LEU A 410 -16.66 -35.73 -5.06
N GLY A 411 -17.70 -36.34 -4.49
CA GLY A 411 -18.62 -37.13 -5.30
C GLY A 411 -19.35 -36.24 -6.33
N PRO A 412 -19.85 -36.78 -7.47
CA PRO A 412 -20.53 -35.98 -8.49
C PRO A 412 -21.68 -35.12 -7.95
N ASP A 413 -22.47 -35.66 -7.02
CA ASP A 413 -23.61 -34.95 -6.42
C ASP A 413 -23.18 -33.85 -5.43
N ASP A 414 -22.04 -34.03 -4.75
CA ASP A 414 -21.48 -33.04 -3.81
C ASP A 414 -20.78 -31.91 -4.56
N PHE A 415 -20.09 -32.25 -5.65
CA PHE A 415 -19.52 -31.26 -6.56
C PHE A 415 -20.61 -30.39 -7.20
N GLU A 416 -21.68 -31.02 -7.71
CA GLU A 416 -22.84 -30.31 -8.27
C GLU A 416 -23.48 -29.38 -7.22
N LEU A 417 -23.64 -29.84 -5.96
CA LEU A 417 -24.18 -29.02 -4.88
C LEU A 417 -23.30 -27.79 -4.58
N ILE A 418 -21.97 -27.96 -4.51
CA ILE A 418 -21.06 -26.85 -4.25
C ILE A 418 -21.08 -25.84 -5.40
N VAL A 419 -21.10 -26.33 -6.65
CA VAL A 419 -21.20 -25.47 -7.82
C VAL A 419 -22.54 -24.75 -7.89
N ASP A 420 -23.65 -25.39 -7.52
CA ASP A 420 -24.96 -24.74 -7.46
C ASP A 420 -24.98 -23.61 -6.41
N ILE A 421 -24.34 -23.81 -5.25
CA ILE A 421 -24.25 -22.79 -4.19
C ILE A 421 -23.43 -21.61 -4.69
N ARG A 422 -22.25 -21.90 -5.26
CA ARG A 422 -21.37 -20.87 -5.83
C ARG A 422 -22.04 -20.14 -6.99
N GLU A 423 -22.80 -20.84 -7.81
CA GLU A 423 -23.57 -20.23 -8.89
C GLU A 423 -24.68 -19.33 -8.34
N ALA A 424 -25.38 -19.73 -7.29
CA ALA A 424 -26.38 -18.86 -6.66
C ALA A 424 -25.75 -17.57 -6.12
N GLU A 425 -24.56 -17.65 -5.50
CA GLU A 425 -23.79 -16.47 -5.07
C GLU A 425 -23.33 -15.63 -6.27
N TYR A 426 -22.81 -16.28 -7.31
CA TYR A 426 -22.39 -15.65 -8.57
C TYR A 426 -23.54 -14.95 -9.31
N LEU A 427 -24.77 -15.45 -9.16
CA LEU A 427 -26.01 -14.84 -9.66
C LEU A 427 -26.55 -13.72 -8.74
N GLY A 428 -25.81 -13.36 -7.67
CA GLY A 428 -26.13 -12.24 -6.79
C GLY A 428 -27.17 -12.56 -5.72
N HIS A 429 -27.40 -13.84 -5.37
CA HIS A 429 -28.19 -14.19 -4.21
C HIS A 429 -27.41 -13.91 -2.92
N GLU A 430 -27.98 -13.12 -2.00
CA GLU A 430 -27.34 -12.75 -0.72
C GLU A 430 -26.97 -13.96 0.15
N ASP A 431 -27.69 -15.08 -0.01
CA ASP A 431 -27.40 -16.36 0.63
C ASP A 431 -27.61 -17.49 -0.40
N GLY A 432 -26.53 -17.84 -1.11
CA GLY A 432 -26.59 -18.88 -2.14
C GLY A 432 -26.93 -20.26 -1.55
N PHE A 433 -26.54 -20.51 -0.30
CA PHE A 433 -26.85 -21.74 0.40
C PHE A 433 -28.35 -21.87 0.67
N GLU A 434 -28.99 -20.81 1.20
CA GLU A 434 -30.44 -20.76 1.43
C GLU A 434 -31.22 -20.93 0.11
N LYS A 435 -30.76 -20.29 -0.97
CA LYS A 435 -31.38 -20.40 -2.29
C LYS A 435 -31.37 -21.84 -2.81
N VAL A 436 -30.22 -22.51 -2.76
CA VAL A 436 -30.08 -23.90 -3.25
C VAL A 436 -30.83 -24.88 -2.34
N ALA A 437 -30.83 -24.67 -1.01
CA ALA A 437 -31.63 -25.45 -0.09
C ALA A 437 -33.14 -25.36 -0.42
N ALA A 438 -33.62 -24.15 -0.71
CA ALA A 438 -35.01 -23.92 -1.10
C ALA A 438 -35.36 -24.56 -2.45
N ASP A 439 -34.47 -24.48 -3.45
CA ASP A 439 -34.66 -25.15 -4.76
C ASP A 439 -34.75 -26.68 -4.62
N ARG A 440 -34.04 -27.23 -3.63
CA ARG A 440 -34.05 -28.66 -3.30
C ARG A 440 -35.18 -29.05 -2.33
N GLY A 441 -36.04 -28.11 -1.94
CA GLY A 441 -37.21 -28.35 -1.10
C GLY A 441 -36.90 -28.59 0.38
N LEU A 442 -35.75 -28.12 0.86
CA LEU A 442 -35.29 -28.23 2.25
C LEU A 442 -35.34 -26.86 2.94
N THR A 443 -35.38 -26.83 4.27
CA THR A 443 -35.03 -25.62 5.01
C THR A 443 -33.51 -25.46 5.11
N LYS A 444 -33.03 -24.23 5.35
CA LYS A 444 -31.60 -23.94 5.54
C LYS A 444 -31.00 -24.82 6.63
N GLU A 445 -31.68 -24.96 7.77
CA GLU A 445 -31.20 -25.76 8.90
C GLU A 445 -31.11 -27.26 8.56
N GLU A 446 -32.06 -27.77 7.77
CA GLU A 446 -32.05 -29.17 7.31
C GLU A 446 -30.90 -29.43 6.35
N ALA A 447 -30.61 -28.48 5.47
CA ALA A 447 -29.50 -28.56 4.52
C ALA A 447 -28.13 -28.42 5.22
N GLU A 448 -27.98 -27.49 6.17
CA GLU A 448 -26.75 -27.32 6.98
C GLU A 448 -26.44 -28.60 7.77
N GLN A 449 -27.46 -29.22 8.38
CA GLN A 449 -27.29 -30.45 9.13
C GLN A 449 -26.90 -31.63 8.21
N ALA A 450 -27.47 -31.70 7.00
CA ALA A 450 -27.14 -32.74 6.03
C ALA A 450 -25.69 -32.62 5.53
N MET A 451 -25.23 -31.40 5.24
CA MET A 451 -23.86 -31.13 4.84
C MET A 451 -22.83 -31.40 5.94
N ALA A 452 -23.12 -30.96 7.17
CA ALA A 452 -22.24 -31.18 8.32
C ALA A 452 -22.06 -32.66 8.68
N MET A 453 -22.99 -33.53 8.24
CA MET A 453 -22.90 -34.99 8.43
C MET A 453 -22.37 -35.73 7.17
N ASN A 454 -22.07 -35.02 6.09
CA ASN A 454 -21.52 -35.63 4.87
C ASN A 454 -20.00 -35.82 4.98
N ASN A 455 -19.60 -36.99 5.49
CA ASN A 455 -18.19 -37.35 5.65
C ASN A 455 -17.41 -37.38 4.32
N GLN A 456 -18.06 -37.59 3.17
CA GLN A 456 -17.39 -37.57 1.87
C GLN A 456 -17.03 -36.14 1.46
N MET A 457 -17.94 -35.20 1.65
CA MET A 457 -17.67 -33.78 1.40
C MET A 457 -16.58 -33.23 2.33
N ILE A 458 -16.63 -33.56 3.64
CA ILE A 458 -15.60 -33.15 4.61
C ILE A 458 -14.24 -33.74 4.23
N SER A 459 -14.19 -35.03 3.89
CA SER A 459 -12.95 -35.70 3.49
C SER A 459 -12.40 -35.15 2.16
N GLY A 460 -13.28 -34.85 1.20
CA GLY A 460 -12.92 -34.33 -0.12
C GLY A 460 -12.32 -32.93 -0.03
N VAL A 461 -12.92 -32.02 0.74
CA VAL A 461 -12.38 -30.67 0.97
C VAL A 461 -11.03 -30.71 1.68
N MET A 462 -10.83 -31.64 2.62
CA MET A 462 -9.56 -31.78 3.33
C MET A 462 -8.44 -32.44 2.50
N SER A 463 -8.79 -33.11 1.39
CA SER A 463 -7.81 -33.76 0.50
C SER A 463 -7.41 -32.91 -0.71
N MET A 464 -8.03 -31.75 -0.90
CA MET A 464 -7.68 -30.85 -2.00
C MET A 464 -6.35 -30.16 -1.73
N ASP A 465 -5.47 -30.18 -2.73
CA ASP A 465 -4.19 -29.45 -2.73
C ASP A 465 -4.23 -28.37 -3.83
N PRO A 466 -4.75 -27.16 -3.52
CA PRO A 466 -4.84 -26.07 -4.49
C PRO A 466 -3.46 -25.64 -5.03
N MET A 467 -2.35 -25.97 -4.34
CA MET A 467 -1.00 -25.66 -4.81
C MET A 467 -0.58 -26.54 -5.99
N ALA A 468 -1.20 -27.72 -6.19
CA ALA A 468 -0.92 -28.59 -7.33
C ALA A 468 -1.49 -28.05 -8.67
N CYS A 469 -2.34 -27.03 -8.64
CA CYS A 469 -2.85 -26.35 -9.84
C CYS A 469 -1.99 -25.19 -10.33
N ILE A 470 -0.94 -24.86 -9.58
CA ILE A 470 0.10 -23.92 -10.01
C ILE A 470 1.10 -24.71 -10.86
N GLY A 471 0.74 -24.98 -12.12
CA GLY A 471 1.58 -25.75 -13.05
C GLY A 471 2.65 -24.90 -13.74
N ASP A 472 3.88 -25.42 -13.76
CA ASP A 472 5.06 -25.06 -14.57
C ASP A 472 5.06 -23.67 -15.24
N ILE A 473 5.55 -22.67 -14.50
CA ILE A 473 6.27 -21.55 -15.15
C ILE A 473 7.39 -22.21 -15.97
N ASP A 474 7.49 -21.86 -17.25
CA ASP A 474 8.45 -22.39 -18.23
C ASP A 474 9.90 -22.20 -17.70
N LEU A 475 10.37 -23.14 -16.89
CA LEU A 475 11.70 -23.10 -16.28
C LEU A 475 12.72 -23.60 -17.31
N PRO A 476 13.87 -22.92 -17.46
CA PRO A 476 14.89 -23.30 -18.43
C PRO A 476 15.33 -24.76 -18.22
N PRO A 477 15.68 -25.47 -19.31
CA PRO A 477 15.88 -26.92 -19.29
C PRO A 477 16.99 -27.30 -18.29
N GLY A 478 16.59 -27.96 -17.20
CA GLY A 478 17.50 -28.39 -16.13
C GLY A 478 16.87 -28.48 -14.74
N PHE A 479 15.69 -27.90 -14.52
CA PHE A 479 14.95 -28.03 -13.27
C PHE A 479 13.84 -29.07 -13.37
N THR A 480 13.91 -30.12 -12.55
CA THR A 480 12.79 -30.99 -12.23
C THR A 480 12.49 -30.84 -10.75
N LEU A 481 11.23 -30.60 -10.38
CA LEU A 481 10.80 -30.59 -8.98
C LEU A 481 10.92 -32.01 -8.38
N PRO A 482 11.21 -32.13 -7.07
CA PRO A 482 11.31 -33.42 -6.42
C PRO A 482 9.93 -34.08 -6.30
N GLN A 483 9.88 -35.39 -6.57
CA GLN A 483 8.70 -36.24 -6.40
C GLN A 483 8.25 -36.38 -4.95
#